data_AF-A0A7Y0A3N8-F1
#
_entry.id   AF-A0A7Y0A3N8-F1
#
_cell.length_a   1.000
_cell.length_b   1.000
_cell.length_c   1.000
_cell.angle_alpha   90.00
_cell.angle_beta   90.00
_cell.angle_gamma   90.00
#
_symmetry.space_group_name_H-M   'P 1'
#
loop_
_entity.id
_entity.type
_entity.pdbx_description
1 polymer ?
#
loop_
_entity_poly.entity_id
_entity_poly.type
_entity_poly.pdbx_seq_one_letter_code
_entity_poly.pdbx_strand_id
1 'polypeptide(L)'
;MKNLKYLQFIIILLVISNILLVLFIFLRKPPRPEGPKNIIIERLHFDQRQIDEYQQLIDEHRNNIQRNEEEMMTLKSALYETLLNENATEKDSLVKLIGKKQEEAEMINYNHFMDIKKLCKGNQQEDFKALAHDLGRLFSHKRPR
;
A
#
# COMPACT_ATOMS: atom_id res chain seq x y z
N MET A 1 17.57 -41.28 -41.79
CA MET A 1 16.72 -40.10 -42.09
C MET A 1 15.40 -39.99 -41.30
N LYS A 2 14.95 -41.00 -40.52
CA LYS A 2 13.75 -40.87 -39.66
C LYS A 2 14.00 -40.10 -38.34
N ASN A 3 15.21 -40.20 -37.79
CA ASN A 3 15.54 -39.62 -36.47
C ASN A 3 15.64 -38.09 -36.48
N LEU A 4 16.10 -37.49 -37.59
CA LEU A 4 16.18 -36.02 -37.73
C LEU A 4 14.79 -35.36 -37.80
N LYS A 5 13.85 -35.98 -38.53
CA LYS A 5 12.47 -35.50 -38.63
C LYS A 5 11.72 -35.61 -37.30
N TYR A 6 12.00 -36.68 -36.54
CA TYR A 6 11.46 -36.86 -35.19
C TYR A 6 12.02 -35.83 -34.20
N LEU A 7 13.33 -35.59 -34.23
CA LEU A 7 13.97 -34.56 -33.41
C LEU A 7 13.42 -33.16 -33.74
N GLN A 8 13.25 -32.85 -35.02
CA GLN A 8 12.67 -31.60 -35.49
C GLN A 8 11.22 -31.40 -35.01
N PHE A 9 10.42 -32.47 -35.02
CA PHE A 9 9.05 -32.43 -34.49
C PHE A 9 9.03 -32.14 -32.98
N ILE A 10 9.91 -32.77 -32.19
CA ILE A 10 10.02 -32.53 -30.75
C ILE A 10 10.43 -31.08 -30.48
N ILE A 11 11.38 -30.54 -31.24
CA ILE A 11 11.83 -29.14 -31.08
C ILE A 11 10.68 -28.17 -31.36
N ILE A 12 9.92 -28.39 -32.44
CA ILE A 12 8.77 -27.55 -32.78
C ILE A 12 7.70 -27.61 -31.67
N LEU A 13 7.40 -28.82 -31.18
CA LEU A 13 6.43 -29.00 -30.09
C LEU A 13 6.86 -28.28 -28.81
N LEU A 14 8.16 -28.35 -28.47
CA LEU A 14 8.73 -27.67 -27.31
C LEU A 14 8.62 -26.15 -27.44
N VAL A 15 8.91 -25.61 -28.63
CA VAL A 15 8.78 -24.17 -28.92
C VAL A 15 7.34 -23.72 -28.78
N ILE A 16 6.38 -24.46 -29.36
CA ILE A 16 4.95 -24.14 -29.25
C ILE A 16 4.49 -24.18 -27.79
N SER A 17 4.90 -25.21 -27.02
CA SER A 17 4.56 -25.33 -25.60
C SER A 17 5.10 -24.13 -24.79
N ASN A 18 6.33 -23.70 -25.04
CA ASN A 18 6.92 -22.53 -24.38
C ASN A 18 6.21 -21.23 -24.78
N ILE A 19 5.85 -21.06 -26.06
CA ILE A 19 5.09 -19.89 -26.52
C ILE A 19 3.72 -19.84 -25.84
N LEU A 20 3.01 -20.96 -25.74
CA LEU A 20 1.73 -21.03 -25.02
C LEU A 20 1.88 -20.68 -23.54
N LEU A 21 2.98 -21.12 -22.91
CA LEU A 21 3.30 -20.81 -21.51
C LEU A 21 3.53 -19.31 -21.31
N VAL A 22 4.33 -18.68 -22.19
CA VAL A 22 4.56 -17.24 -22.18
C VAL A 22 3.25 -16.49 -22.38
N LEU A 23 2.43 -16.89 -23.37
CA LEU A 23 1.14 -16.28 -23.64
C LEU A 23 0.21 -16.37 -22.42
N PHE A 24 0.15 -17.54 -21.78
CA PHE A 24 -0.66 -17.78 -20.58
C PHE A 24 -0.22 -16.92 -19.40
N ILE A 25 1.09 -16.75 -19.18
CA ILE A 25 1.64 -15.88 -18.14
C ILE A 25 1.31 -14.41 -18.43
N PHE A 26 1.40 -13.96 -19.68
CA PHE A 26 1.06 -12.58 -20.08
C PHE A 26 -0.45 -12.30 -20.01
N LEU A 27 -1.30 -13.28 -20.31
CA LEU A 27 -2.76 -13.16 -20.26
C LEU A 27 -3.30 -13.22 -18.83
N ARG A 28 -2.71 -14.04 -17.96
CA ARG A 28 -3.05 -14.06 -16.53
C ARG A 28 -2.33 -12.93 -15.81
N LYS A 29 -2.96 -11.76 -15.79
CA LYS A 29 -2.65 -10.77 -14.74
C LYS A 29 -2.90 -11.46 -13.39
N PRO A 30 -1.90 -11.59 -12.49
CA PRO A 30 -2.16 -12.09 -11.16
C PRO A 30 -3.26 -11.23 -10.53
N PRO A 31 -4.21 -11.80 -9.77
CA PRO A 31 -5.14 -10.98 -9.01
C PRO A 31 -4.28 -10.02 -8.20
N ARG A 32 -4.43 -8.71 -8.47
CA ARG A 32 -3.72 -7.70 -7.70
C ARG A 32 -4.08 -8.00 -6.24
N PRO A 33 -3.09 -8.14 -5.33
CA PRO A 33 -3.41 -8.32 -3.93
C PRO A 33 -4.36 -7.20 -3.56
N GLU A 34 -5.59 -7.57 -3.24
CA GLU A 34 -6.64 -6.58 -3.06
C GLU A 34 -6.21 -5.68 -1.92
N GLY A 35 -6.07 -4.38 -2.23
CA GLY A 35 -5.62 -3.42 -1.25
C GLY A 35 -6.61 -3.33 -0.09
N PRO A 36 -6.19 -2.77 1.06
CA PRO A 36 -7.07 -2.60 2.23
C PRO A 36 -8.40 -1.89 1.90
N LYS A 37 -8.43 -1.10 0.82
CA LYS A 37 -9.65 -0.52 0.23
C LYS A 37 -10.79 -1.54 0.04
N ASN A 38 -10.53 -2.66 -0.64
CA ASN A 38 -11.59 -3.61 -0.98
C ASN A 38 -12.12 -4.33 0.26
N ILE A 39 -11.20 -4.66 1.19
CA ILE A 39 -11.55 -5.28 2.48
C ILE A 39 -12.51 -4.38 3.26
N ILE A 40 -12.27 -3.07 3.24
CA ILE A 40 -13.12 -2.08 3.92
C ILE A 40 -14.48 -1.97 3.25
N ILE A 41 -14.52 -1.87 1.91
CA ILE A 41 -15.78 -1.81 1.14
C ILE A 41 -16.64 -3.05 1.39
N GLU A 42 -16.01 -4.23 1.36
CA GLU A 42 -16.69 -5.51 1.56
C GLU A 42 -17.22 -5.65 2.99
N ARG A 43 -16.38 -5.39 4.00
CA ARG A 43 -16.75 -5.57 5.42
C ARG A 43 -17.77 -4.56 5.92
N LEU A 44 -17.74 -3.33 5.39
CA LEU A 44 -18.70 -2.29 5.77
C LEU A 44 -19.91 -2.26 4.84
N HIS A 45 -19.96 -3.14 3.83
CA HIS A 45 -21.04 -3.21 2.85
C HIS A 45 -21.38 -1.84 2.24
N PHE A 46 -20.35 -1.10 1.80
CA PHE A 46 -20.53 0.23 1.25
C PHE A 46 -21.36 0.20 -0.04
N ASP A 47 -22.30 1.14 -0.15
CA ASP A 47 -23.03 1.38 -1.39
C ASP A 47 -22.20 2.22 -2.39
N GLN A 48 -22.72 2.36 -3.62
CA GLN A 48 -21.97 3.06 -4.67
C GLN A 48 -21.62 4.51 -4.32
N ARG A 49 -22.48 5.24 -3.59
CA ARG A 49 -22.21 6.62 -3.18
C ARG A 49 -21.09 6.66 -2.14
N GLN A 50 -21.15 5.76 -1.15
CA GLN A 50 -20.11 5.61 -0.13
C GLN A 50 -18.76 5.20 -0.75
N ILE A 51 -18.77 4.36 -1.80
CA ILE A 51 -17.56 3.96 -2.52
C ILE A 51 -16.93 5.15 -3.25
N ASP A 52 -17.74 6.00 -3.89
CA ASP A 52 -17.25 7.17 -4.60
C ASP A 52 -16.66 8.22 -3.64
N GLU A 53 -17.32 8.49 -2.51
CA GLU A 53 -16.80 9.36 -1.45
C GLU A 53 -15.55 8.76 -0.80
N TYR A 54 -15.54 7.45 -0.53
CA TYR A 54 -14.39 6.77 0.05
C TYR A 54 -13.16 6.84 -0.87
N GLN A 55 -13.34 6.77 -2.19
CA GLN A 55 -12.25 6.91 -3.13
C GLN A 55 -11.54 8.27 -3.00
N GLN A 56 -12.30 9.35 -2.82
CA GLN A 56 -11.73 10.68 -2.62
C GLN A 56 -10.91 10.76 -1.32
N LEU A 57 -11.45 10.19 -0.23
CA LEU A 57 -10.76 10.14 1.06
C LEU A 57 -9.47 9.32 1.02
N ILE A 58 -9.43 8.24 0.22
CA ILE A 58 -8.21 7.45 0.00
C ILE A 58 -7.16 8.28 -0.72
N ASP A 59 -7.54 8.99 -1.76
CA ASP A 59 -6.61 9.76 -2.58
C ASP A 59 -6.03 10.93 -1.76
N GLU A 60 -6.86 11.62 -0.97
CA GLU A 60 -6.41 12.65 -0.03
C GLU A 60 -5.47 12.06 1.04
N HIS A 61 -5.84 10.94 1.66
CA HIS A 61 -5.02 10.29 2.68
C HIS A 61 -3.64 9.88 2.12
N ARG A 62 -3.59 9.29 0.92
CA ARG A 62 -2.34 8.91 0.26
C ARG A 62 -1.44 10.11 0.01
N ASN A 63 -1.99 11.21 -0.50
CA ASN A 63 -1.23 12.43 -0.74
C ASN A 63 -0.65 13.00 0.57
N ASN A 64 -1.45 12.99 1.64
CA ASN A 64 -1.03 13.48 2.95
C ASN A 64 0.08 12.62 3.57
N ILE A 65 -0.04 11.29 3.50
CA ILE A 65 1.01 10.35 3.96
C ILE A 65 2.28 10.52 3.13
N GLN A 66 2.17 10.56 1.80
CA GLN A 66 3.31 10.72 0.92
C GLN A 66 4.08 12.01 1.23
N ARG A 67 3.37 13.15 1.37
CA ARG A 67 4.01 14.42 1.74
C ARG A 67 4.74 14.33 3.08
N ASN A 68 4.11 13.70 4.09
CA ASN A 68 4.74 13.52 5.39
C ASN A 68 5.99 12.64 5.32
N GLU A 69 5.97 11.58 4.50
CA GLU A 69 7.13 10.72 4.27
C GLU A 69 8.28 11.45 3.57
N GLU A 70 8.00 12.25 2.55
CA GLU A 70 9.00 13.06 1.84
C GLU A 70 9.70 14.06 2.79
N GLU A 71 8.91 14.75 3.63
CA GLU A 71 9.46 15.64 4.65
C GLU A 71 10.26 14.89 5.72
N MET A 72 9.78 13.71 6.15
CA MET A 72 10.51 12.86 7.10
C MET A 72 11.85 12.38 6.52
N MET A 73 11.91 12.02 5.23
CA MET A 73 13.16 11.63 4.57
C MET A 73 14.14 12.79 4.49
N THR A 74 13.65 14.01 4.24
CA THR A 74 14.46 15.23 4.23
C THR A 74 15.07 15.51 5.61
N LEU A 75 14.25 15.43 6.67
CA LEU A 75 14.73 15.62 8.05
C LEU A 75 15.73 14.55 8.49
N LYS A 76 15.53 13.28 8.09
CA LYS A 76 16.50 12.21 8.36
C LYS A 76 17.83 12.45 7.66
N SER A 77 17.78 12.92 6.41
CA SER A 77 18.99 13.26 5.65
C SER A 77 19.77 14.38 6.34
N ALA A 78 19.08 15.47 6.71
CA ALA A 78 19.68 16.58 7.47
C ALA A 78 20.25 16.11 8.82
N LEU A 79 19.55 15.20 9.53
CA LEU A 79 20.05 14.65 10.79
C LEU A 79 21.40 13.96 10.59
N TYR A 80 21.58 13.20 9.52
CA TYR A 80 22.84 12.50 9.26
C TYR A 80 23.95 13.42 8.76
N GLU A 81 23.62 14.55 8.12
CA GLU A 81 24.60 15.59 7.81
C GLU A 81 25.23 16.21 9.07
N THR A 82 24.50 16.26 10.19
CA THR A 82 25.05 16.76 11.47
C THR A 82 26.24 15.94 11.99
N LEU A 83 26.41 14.70 11.52
CA LEU A 83 27.57 13.85 11.87
C LEU A 83 28.91 14.43 11.40
N LEU A 84 28.91 15.32 10.40
CA LEU A 84 30.12 15.95 9.87
C LEU A 84 30.68 17.04 10.79
N ASN A 85 29.80 17.72 11.54
CA ASN A 85 30.16 18.89 12.36
C ASN A 85 29.86 18.70 13.85
N GLU A 86 29.29 17.54 14.24
CA GLU A 86 28.94 17.15 15.61
C GLU A 86 28.10 18.19 16.38
N ASN A 87 27.25 18.94 15.67
CA ASN A 87 26.42 19.99 16.27
C ASN A 87 25.27 19.39 17.11
N ALA A 88 25.47 19.33 18.42
CA ALA A 88 24.52 18.72 19.35
C ALA A 88 23.14 19.40 19.35
N THR A 89 23.08 20.73 19.24
CA THR A 89 21.83 21.49 19.26
C THR A 89 20.99 21.25 18.02
N GLU A 90 21.63 21.21 16.85
CA GLU A 90 20.98 20.93 15.57
C GLU A 90 20.45 19.49 15.51
N LYS A 91 21.27 18.53 15.94
CA LYS A 91 20.87 17.13 16.08
C LYS A 91 19.62 16.98 16.96
N ASP A 92 19.60 17.59 18.14
CA ASP A 92 18.46 17.50 19.07
C ASP A 92 17.19 18.13 18.47
N SER A 93 17.32 19.23 17.73
CA SER A 93 16.20 19.86 17.02
C SER A 93 15.63 18.94 15.93
N LEU A 94 16.50 18.36 15.11
CA LEU A 94 16.10 17.46 14.02
C LEU A 94 15.43 16.19 14.54
N VAL A 95 15.94 15.60 15.63
CA VAL A 95 15.30 14.45 16.29
C VAL A 95 13.90 14.79 16.77
N LYS A 96 13.69 15.98 17.37
CA LYS A 96 12.34 16.43 17.78
C LYS A 96 11.41 16.62 16.58
N LEU A 97 11.91 17.20 15.49
CA LEU A 97 11.13 17.38 14.27
C LEU A 97 10.73 16.04 13.63
N ILE A 98 11.62 15.05 13.63
CA ILE A 98 11.30 13.68 13.19
C ILE A 98 10.21 13.07 14.07
N GLY A 99 10.32 13.23 15.40
CA GLY A 99 9.28 12.78 16.34
C GLY A 99 7.92 13.41 16.03
N LYS A 100 7.90 14.72 15.72
CA LYS A 100 6.68 15.43 15.32
C LYS A 100 6.11 14.88 14.00
N LYS A 101 6.94 14.53 13.01
CA LYS A 101 6.46 13.91 11.76
C LYS A 101 5.86 12.52 11.97
N GLN A 102 6.35 11.77 12.95
CA GLN A 102 5.71 10.50 13.33
C GLN A 102 4.34 10.75 13.96
N GLU A 103 4.22 11.73 14.86
CA GLU A 103 2.93 12.13 15.44
C GLU A 103 1.93 12.58 14.37
N GLU A 104 2.37 13.42 13.42
CA GLU A 104 1.56 13.86 12.29
C GLU A 104 1.08 12.69 11.42
N ALA A 105 1.94 11.68 11.17
CA ALA A 105 1.55 10.47 10.45
C ALA A 105 0.43 9.70 11.15
N GLU A 106 0.54 9.49 12.48
CA GLU A 106 -0.49 8.78 13.24
C GLU A 106 -1.81 9.57 13.27
N MET A 107 -1.74 10.89 13.34
CA MET A 107 -2.92 11.75 13.25
C MET A 107 -3.59 11.66 11.87
N ILE A 108 -2.81 11.62 10.78
CA ILE A 108 -3.35 11.41 9.42
C ILE A 108 -4.06 10.05 9.32
N ASN A 109 -3.47 8.99 9.86
CA ASN A 109 -4.07 7.65 9.88
C ASN A 109 -5.37 7.61 10.70
N TYR A 110 -5.33 8.16 11.91
CA TYR A 110 -6.48 8.20 12.80
C TYR A 110 -7.64 8.99 12.19
N ASN A 111 -7.35 10.15 11.60
CA ASN A 111 -8.36 10.97 10.93
C ASN A 111 -8.97 10.23 9.73
N HIS A 112 -8.16 9.52 8.93
CA HIS A 112 -8.68 8.70 7.83
C HIS A 112 -9.68 7.65 8.33
N PHE A 113 -9.39 6.96 9.44
CA PHE A 113 -10.33 6.00 10.03
C PHE A 113 -11.60 6.67 10.58
N MET A 114 -11.46 7.88 11.14
CA MET A 114 -12.62 8.67 11.55
C MET A 114 -13.48 9.10 10.36
N ASP A 115 -12.88 9.41 9.21
CA ASP A 115 -13.63 9.77 8.01
C ASP A 115 -14.36 8.55 7.43
N ILE A 116 -13.74 7.36 7.45
CA ILE A 116 -14.43 6.09 7.14
C ILE A 116 -15.62 5.88 8.07
N LYS A 117 -15.46 6.13 9.37
CA LYS A 117 -16.56 6.01 10.35
C LYS A 117 -17.73 6.95 10.05
N LYS A 118 -17.43 8.18 9.58
CA LYS A 118 -18.45 9.17 9.21
C LYS A 118 -19.23 8.76 7.96
N LEU A 119 -18.60 8.04 7.03
CA LEU A 119 -19.28 7.47 5.86
C LEU A 119 -20.28 6.38 6.25
N CYS A 120 -20.04 5.65 7.33
CA CYS A 120 -20.91 4.56 7.77
C CYS A 120 -22.30 5.06 8.21
N LYS A 121 -23.34 4.45 7.64
CA LYS A 121 -24.74 4.60 8.09
C LYS A 121 -24.95 3.92 9.44
N GLY A 122 -26.07 4.21 10.10
CA GLY A 122 -26.38 3.67 11.43
C GLY A 122 -26.30 2.13 11.51
N ASN A 123 -26.70 1.42 10.46
CA ASN A 123 -26.60 -0.05 10.40
C ASN A 123 -25.18 -0.58 10.20
N GLN A 124 -24.24 0.23 9.71
CA GLN A 124 -22.83 -0.15 9.45
C GLN A 124 -21.89 0.19 10.62
N GLN A 125 -22.41 0.84 11.68
CA GLN A 125 -21.57 1.26 12.82
C GLN A 125 -21.06 0.07 13.64
N GLU A 126 -21.82 -1.02 13.74
CA GLU A 126 -21.37 -2.26 14.41
C GLU A 126 -20.28 -2.97 13.59
N ASP A 127 -20.42 -3.03 12.27
CA ASP A 127 -19.40 -3.58 11.37
C ASP A 127 -18.10 -2.78 11.45
N PHE A 128 -18.20 -1.44 11.58
CA PHE A 128 -17.05 -0.58 11.79
C PHE A 128 -16.35 -0.85 13.12
N LYS A 129 -17.09 -1.07 14.22
CA LYS A 129 -16.49 -1.43 15.52
C LYS A 129 -15.72 -2.75 15.41
N ALA A 130 -16.29 -3.75 14.74
CA ALA A 130 -15.61 -5.02 14.51
C ALA A 130 -14.33 -4.82 13.66
N LEU A 131 -14.41 -4.03 12.59
CA LEU A 131 -13.28 -3.69 11.73
C LEU A 131 -12.17 -2.94 12.50
N ALA A 132 -12.51 -2.06 13.44
CA ALA A 132 -11.56 -1.24 14.17
C ALA A 132 -10.48 -2.06 14.89
N HIS A 133 -10.82 -3.26 15.38
CA HIS A 133 -9.87 -4.18 16.01
C HIS A 133 -8.81 -4.72 15.03
N ASP A 134 -9.11 -4.76 13.74
CA ASP A 134 -8.23 -5.26 12.69
C ASP A 134 -7.44 -4.15 11.96
N LEU A 135 -7.81 -2.87 12.16
CA LEU A 135 -7.20 -1.74 11.43
C LEU A 135 -5.69 -1.68 11.59
N GLY A 136 -5.18 -1.88 12.81
CA GLY A 136 -3.73 -1.89 13.07
C GLY A 136 -2.99 -2.95 12.26
N ARG A 137 -3.63 -4.11 12.01
CA ARG A 137 -3.04 -5.18 11.18
C ARG A 137 -3.17 -4.86 9.69
N LEU A 138 -4.32 -4.37 9.26
CA LEU A 138 -4.61 -4.04 7.85
C LEU A 138 -3.73 -2.91 7.31
N PHE A 139 -3.40 -1.94 8.15
CA PHE A 139 -2.60 -0.77 7.81
C PHE A 139 -1.17 -0.83 8.36
N SER A 140 -0.77 -1.95 8.98
CA SER A 140 0.64 -2.18 9.28
C SER A 140 1.43 -2.25 7.97
N HIS A 141 2.43 -1.38 7.84
CA HIS A 141 3.32 -1.39 6.69
C HIS A 141 3.99 -2.77 6.63
N LYS A 142 3.58 -3.61 5.65
CA LYS A 142 4.38 -4.79 5.31
C LYS A 142 5.74 -4.27 4.88
N ARG A 143 6.78 -4.60 5.64
CA ARG A 143 8.17 -4.36 5.25
C ARG A 143 8.33 -4.85 3.80
N PRO A 144 8.86 -4.02 2.88
CA PRO A 144 9.34 -4.54 1.61
C PRO A 144 10.34 -5.65 1.93
N ARG A 145 10.13 -6.84 1.36
CA ARG A 145 11.13 -7.91 1.38
C ARG A 145 12.23 -7.59 0.39
#